data_AF-A0A945I7G0-F1
#
_entry.id   AF-A0A945I7G0-F1
#
_cell.length_a   1.000
_cell.length_b   1.000
_cell.length_c   1.000
_cell.angle_alpha   90.00
_cell.angle_beta   90.00
_cell.angle_gamma   90.00
#
_symmetry.space_group_name_H-M   'P 1'
#
loop_
_entity.id
_entity.type
_entity.pdbx_description
1 polymer ?
#
loop_
_entity_poly.entity_id
_entity_poly.type
_entity_poly.pdbx_seq_one_letter_code
_entity_poly.pdbx_strand_id
1 'polypeptide(L)'
;MKKLAFLVASGLMASAAYPAFAETTLTVNVSAPKPSTMYKAMFKPWMAEVEKATQGRVKIFAPAASLAPSPRQWDITAKGVADVAMTANTWQRKRL
;
A
#
# COMPACT_ATOMS: atom_id res chain seq x y z
N MET A 1 -15.04 53.92 36.53
CA MET A 1 -15.49 52.62 37.05
C MET A 1 -16.09 51.85 35.88
N LYS A 2 -15.43 50.77 35.42
CA LYS A 2 -15.92 49.39 35.61
C LYS A 2 -17.35 49.29 35.04
N LYS A 3 -17.66 48.63 33.92
CA LYS A 3 -17.26 47.26 33.55
C LYS A 3 -17.73 46.92 32.12
N LEU A 4 -17.01 45.95 31.54
CA LEU A 4 -17.49 44.87 30.66
C LEU A 4 -18.12 45.24 29.31
N ALA A 5 -17.35 44.98 28.24
CA ALA A 5 -17.82 44.18 27.11
C ALA A 5 -16.62 43.67 26.30
N PHE A 6 -15.74 42.87 26.93
CA PHE A 6 -14.81 42.03 26.18
C PHE A 6 -15.61 40.80 25.75
N LEU A 7 -16.30 40.88 24.60
CA LEU A 7 -16.92 39.71 24.00
C LEU A 7 -15.77 38.84 23.49
N VAL A 8 -15.49 37.79 24.26
CA VAL A 8 -14.63 36.67 23.88
C VAL A 8 -15.26 36.01 22.66
N ALA A 9 -14.90 36.47 21.47
CA ALA A 9 -15.06 35.73 20.24
C ALA A 9 -13.98 34.63 20.20
N SER A 10 -14.04 33.70 21.15
CA SER A 10 -13.43 32.37 20.98
C SER A 10 -14.30 31.61 20.00
N GLY A 11 -14.29 32.07 18.74
CA GLY A 11 -14.92 31.41 17.63
C GLY A 11 -14.27 30.05 17.47
N LEU A 12 -14.99 29.04 17.92
CA LEU A 12 -15.03 27.65 17.49
C LEU A 12 -14.15 27.35 16.25
N MET A 13 -12.83 27.35 16.40
CA MET A 13 -11.96 26.55 15.55
C MET A 13 -12.11 25.11 16.04
N ALA A 14 -13.30 24.53 15.80
CA ALA A 14 -13.43 23.10 15.64
C ALA A 14 -12.62 22.76 14.39
N SER A 15 -11.30 22.66 14.58
CA SER A 15 -10.41 22.03 13.65
C SER A 15 -11.03 20.68 13.38
N ALA A 16 -11.56 20.50 12.17
CA ALA A 16 -11.91 19.18 11.68
C ALA A 16 -10.62 18.37 11.81
N ALA A 17 -10.52 17.57 12.86
CA ALA A 17 -9.42 16.67 13.08
C ALA A 17 -9.57 15.60 11.99
N TYR A 18 -8.99 15.89 10.82
CA TYR A 18 -8.83 14.86 9.80
C TYR A 18 -7.99 13.77 10.44
N PRO A 19 -8.43 12.49 10.42
CA PRO A 19 -7.59 11.41 10.86
C PRO A 19 -6.29 11.48 10.06
N ALA A 20 -5.17 11.72 10.74
CA ALA A 20 -3.85 11.63 10.14
C ALA A 20 -3.62 10.15 9.79
N PHE A 21 -3.89 9.76 8.55
CA PHE A 21 -3.56 8.43 8.07
C PHE A 21 -2.07 8.40 7.74
N ALA A 22 -1.33 7.51 8.41
CA ALA A 22 0.06 7.26 8.09
C ALA A 22 0.17 6.68 6.67
N GLU A 23 1.06 7.23 5.86
CA GLU A 23 1.43 6.64 4.58
C GLU A 23 2.17 5.32 4.82
N THR A 24 1.75 4.27 4.13
CA THR A 24 2.39 2.95 4.16
C THR A 24 2.91 2.62 2.77
N THR A 25 4.18 2.25 2.64
CA THR A 25 4.72 1.72 1.38
C THR A 25 4.82 0.21 1.46
N LEU A 26 4.15 -0.49 0.54
CA LEU A 26 4.26 -1.94 0.38
C LEU A 26 5.29 -2.29 -0.69
N THR A 27 6.21 -3.17 -0.35
CA THR A 27 7.13 -3.82 -1.28
C THR A 27 6.42 -4.96 -1.98
N VAL A 28 6.10 -4.78 -3.26
CA VAL A 28 5.42 -5.80 -4.09
C VAL A 28 6.45 -6.49 -4.97
N ASN A 29 6.73 -7.77 -4.70
CA ASN A 29 7.57 -8.56 -5.59
C ASN A 29 6.78 -9.09 -6.79
N VAL A 30 7.28 -8.81 -8.00
CA VAL A 30 6.71 -9.34 -9.24
C VAL A 30 7.74 -10.23 -9.92
N SER A 31 7.45 -11.52 -10.07
CA SER A 31 8.34 -12.47 -10.75
C SER A 31 8.16 -12.49 -12.26
N ALA A 32 7.04 -11.96 -12.77
CA ALA A 32 6.77 -11.88 -14.20
C ALA A 32 7.60 -10.75 -14.87
N PRO A 33 8.22 -11.00 -16.04
CA PRO A 33 8.92 -9.94 -16.78
C PRO A 33 8.00 -8.77 -17.14
N LYS A 34 8.50 -7.53 -17.07
CA LYS A 34 7.73 -6.31 -17.37
C LYS A 34 7.06 -6.29 -18.76
N PRO A 35 7.64 -6.87 -19.83
CA PRO A 35 6.97 -6.93 -21.13
C PRO A 35 5.77 -7.87 -21.20
N SER A 36 5.65 -8.82 -20.26
CA SER A 36 4.63 -9.87 -20.29
C SER A 36 3.21 -9.33 -20.08
N THR A 37 2.23 -10.04 -20.64
CA THR A 37 0.80 -9.75 -20.42
C THR A 37 0.45 -9.81 -18.93
N MET A 38 1.02 -10.75 -18.18
CA MET A 38 0.79 -10.88 -16.74
C MET A 38 1.21 -9.60 -15.99
N TYR A 39 2.36 -9.01 -16.32
CA TYR A 39 2.76 -7.74 -15.73
C TYR A 39 1.83 -6.60 -16.15
N LYS A 40 1.62 -6.43 -17.46
CA LYS A 40 0.92 -5.26 -18.03
C LYS A 40 -0.57 -5.24 -17.72
N ALA A 41 -1.24 -6.39 -17.79
CA ALA A 41 -2.69 -6.51 -17.68
C ALA A 41 -3.18 -6.83 -16.27
N MET A 42 -2.29 -7.27 -15.37
CA MET A 42 -2.69 -7.68 -14.01
C MET A 42 -1.90 -6.97 -12.93
N PHE A 43 -0.57 -7.16 -12.83
CA PHE A 43 0.20 -6.55 -11.74
C PHE A 43 0.18 -5.02 -11.79
N LYS A 44 0.53 -4.42 -12.94
CA LYS A 44 0.58 -2.97 -13.09
C LYS A 44 -0.76 -2.28 -12.75
N PRO A 45 -1.91 -2.70 -13.30
CA PRO A 45 -3.19 -2.07 -12.95
C PRO A 45 -3.59 -2.36 -11.51
N TRP A 46 -3.35 -3.57 -10.97
CA TRP A 46 -3.66 -3.86 -9.57
C TRP A 46 -2.88 -2.95 -8.61
N MET A 47 -1.58 -2.75 -8.83
CA MET A 47 -0.76 -1.83 -8.02
C MET A 47 -1.31 -0.40 -8.06
N ALA A 48 -1.72 0.08 -9.24
CA ALA A 48 -2.31 1.41 -9.39
C ALA A 48 -3.68 1.53 -8.69
N GLU A 49 -4.52 0.50 -8.78
CA GLU A 49 -5.82 0.50 -8.10
C GLU A 49 -5.67 0.41 -6.58
N VAL A 50 -4.61 -0.21 -6.03
CA VAL A 50 -4.32 -0.16 -4.58
C VAL A 50 -4.06 1.29 -4.14
N GLU A 51 -3.19 2.03 -4.84
CA GLU A 51 -2.93 3.43 -4.47
C GLU A 51 -4.19 4.29 -4.58
N LYS A 52 -4.98 4.09 -5.63
CA LYS A 52 -6.24 4.82 -5.86
C LYS A 52 -7.30 4.50 -4.81
N ALA A 53 -7.58 3.22 -4.57
CA ALA A 53 -8.60 2.78 -3.61
C ALA A 53 -8.27 3.21 -2.18
N THR A 54 -6.99 3.39 -1.86
CA THR A 54 -6.53 3.86 -0.54
C THR A 54 -6.38 5.37 -0.47
N GLN A 55 -6.73 6.11 -1.53
CA GLN A 55 -6.56 7.56 -1.62
C GLN A 55 -5.11 7.98 -1.32
N GLY A 56 -4.14 7.19 -1.81
CA GLY A 56 -2.72 7.42 -1.62
C GLY A 56 -2.15 7.02 -0.26
N ARG A 57 -2.97 6.55 0.69
CA ARG A 57 -2.50 6.09 2.01
C ARG A 57 -1.61 4.85 1.91
N VAL A 58 -1.79 4.04 0.86
CA VAL A 58 -0.89 2.94 0.53
C VAL A 58 -0.17 3.27 -0.77
N LYS A 59 1.16 3.21 -0.74
CA LYS A 59 2.06 3.34 -1.88
C LYS A 59 2.66 2.00 -2.24
N ILE A 60 2.98 1.81 -3.51
CA ILE A 60 3.60 0.58 -3.98
C ILE A 60 5.05 0.83 -4.40
N PHE A 61 5.96 0.07 -3.81
CA PHE A 61 7.32 -0.08 -4.28
C PHE A 61 7.48 -1.45 -4.97
N ALA A 62 7.71 -1.45 -6.28
CA ALA A 62 8.01 -2.65 -7.05
C ALA A 62 9.50 -2.65 -7.47
N PRO A 63 10.33 -3.57 -6.96
CA PRO A 63 11.74 -3.65 -7.33
C PRO A 63 11.98 -3.76 -8.84
N ALA A 64 13.11 -3.24 -9.31
CA ALA A 64 13.45 -3.25 -10.74
C ALA A 64 13.58 -4.67 -11.31
N ALA A 65 14.06 -5.60 -10.48
CA ALA A 65 14.18 -7.03 -10.75
C ALA A 65 13.52 -7.82 -9.62
N SER A 66 13.07 -9.04 -9.93
CA SER A 66 12.42 -9.87 -8.92
C SER A 66 13.38 -10.29 -7.81
N LEU A 67 12.90 -10.24 -6.57
CA LEU A 67 13.64 -10.64 -5.37
C LEU A 67 13.75 -12.17 -5.24
N ALA A 68 12.92 -12.93 -5.96
CA ALA A 68 12.97 -14.39 -5.97
C ALA A 68 12.32 -14.98 -7.23
N PRO A 69 12.70 -16.21 -7.63
CA PRO A 69 12.00 -16.93 -8.70
C PRO A 69 10.56 -17.31 -8.31
N SER A 70 9.72 -17.62 -9.30
CA SER A 70 8.28 -17.90 -9.11
C SER A 70 7.92 -18.99 -8.08
N PRO A 71 8.67 -20.09 -7.93
CA PRO A 71 8.34 -21.09 -6.89
C PRO A 71 8.57 -20.60 -5.45
N ARG A 72 9.41 -19.57 -5.24
CA ARG A 72 9.81 -19.07 -3.92
C ARG A 72 9.04 -17.84 -3.42
N GLN A 73 7.95 -17.46 -4.10
CA GLN A 73 7.17 -16.27 -3.74
C GLN A 73 6.58 -16.37 -2.33
N TRP A 74 6.06 -17.54 -1.94
CA TRP A 74 5.58 -17.75 -0.58
C TRP A 74 6.66 -17.50 0.48
N ASP A 75 7.87 -18.03 0.27
CA ASP A 75 8.94 -17.95 1.26
C ASP A 75 9.43 -16.52 1.49
N ILE A 76 9.52 -15.70 0.44
CA ILE A 76 9.95 -14.30 0.59
C ILE A 76 8.89 -13.46 1.30
N THR A 77 7.59 -13.75 1.11
CA THR A 77 6.51 -13.05 1.80
C THR A 77 6.41 -13.51 3.25
N ALA A 78 6.45 -14.81 3.51
CA ALA A 78 6.41 -15.35 4.87
C ALA A 78 7.60 -14.90 5.74
N LYS A 79 8.74 -14.60 5.12
CA LYS A 79 9.94 -14.07 5.80
C LYS A 79 10.02 -12.54 5.84
N GLY A 80 9.03 -11.83 5.31
CA GLY A 80 9.01 -10.36 5.31
C GLY A 80 10.04 -9.70 4.38
N VAL A 81 10.56 -10.41 3.38
CA VAL A 81 11.45 -9.83 2.36
C VAL A 81 10.67 -8.97 1.36
N ALA A 82 9.42 -9.34 1.08
CA ALA A 82 8.45 -8.54 0.35
C ALA A 82 7.11 -8.61 1.07
N ASP A 83 6.37 -7.51 1.11
CA ASP A 83 5.05 -7.45 1.76
C ASP A 83 3.99 -8.23 0.97
N VAL A 84 4.10 -8.19 -0.36
CA VAL A 84 3.15 -8.86 -1.26
C VAL A 84 3.89 -9.58 -2.37
N ALA A 85 3.45 -10.80 -2.67
CA ALA A 85 3.83 -11.55 -3.85
C ALA A 85 2.63 -12.36 -4.35
N MET A 86 2.67 -12.79 -5.61
CA MET A 86 1.68 -13.69 -6.18
C MET A 86 2.31 -15.05 -6.46
N THR A 87 1.63 -16.12 -6.08
CA THR A 87 2.06 -17.50 -6.34
C THR A 87 0.97 -18.27 -7.05
N ALA A 88 1.34 -19.21 -7.91
CA ALA A 88 0.39 -20.16 -8.45
C ALA A 88 0.17 -21.29 -7.43
N ASN A 89 -1.09 -21.70 -7.25
CA ASN A 89 -1.44 -22.79 -6.31
C ASN A 89 -0.67 -24.09 -6.60
N THR A 90 -0.27 -24.33 -7.85
CA THR A 90 0.56 -25.48 -8.25
C THR A 90 1.91 -25.53 -7.54
N TRP A 91 2.49 -24.39 -7.15
CA TRP A 91 3.73 -24.33 -6.38
C TRP A 91 3.52 -24.58 -4.89
N GLN A 92 2.29 -24.41 -4.40
CA GLN A 92 1.96 -24.48 -2.97
C GLN A 92 1.17 -25.72 -2.57
N ARG A 93 1.12 -26.77 -3.41
CA ARG A 93 0.35 -28.01 -3.16
C ARG A 93 0.69 -28.74 -1.85
N LYS A 94 1.85 -28.48 -1.23
CA LYS A 94 2.22 -29.06 0.07
C LYS A 94 1.83 -28.17 1.26
N ARG A 95 1.29 -26.98 0.99
CA ARG A 95 0.94 -25.94 1.98
C ARG A 95 -0.55 -25.59 1.99
N LEU A 96 -1.26 -25.82 0.88
CA LEU A 96 -2.71 -25.67 0.69
C LEU A 96 -3.36 -27.04 0.58
#